data_AF-A0A356E5P1-F1
#
_entry.id   AF-A0A356E5P1-F1
#
_cell.length_a   1.000
_cell.length_b   1.000
_cell.length_c   1.000
_cell.angle_alpha   90.00
_cell.angle_beta   90.00
_cell.angle_gamma   90.00
#
_symmetry.space_group_name_H-M   'P 1'
#
loop_
_entity.id
_entity.type
_entity.pdbx_description
1 polymer ?
#
loop_
_entity_poly.entity_id
_entity_poly.type
_entity_poly.pdbx_seq_one_letter_code
_entity_poly.pdbx_strand_id
1 'polypeptide(L)' 'MCTIMQKDVLIEMVADTQAIIAHRTEPASELNEDQKELVGLRSYLYGTSPDKLDFQELSDKVNNIRNKYISLPVNKHYL' A
#
# COMPACT_ATOMS: atom_id res chain seq x y z
N MET A 1 -3.89 -12.45 -13.92
CA MET A 1 -2.80 -13.40 -13.59
C MET A 1 -1.51 -12.62 -13.38
N CYS A 2 -0.87 -12.79 -12.24
CA CYS A 2 0.48 -12.29 -11.95
C CYS A 2 1.52 -13.41 -12.04
N THR A 3 2.76 -13.04 -12.34
CA THR A 3 3.95 -13.84 -12.02
C THR A 3 4.28 -13.73 -10.51
N ILE A 4 5.15 -14.61 -10.01
CA ILE A 4 5.69 -14.51 -8.65
C ILE A 4 6.36 -13.14 -8.44
N MET A 5 7.16 -12.70 -9.40
CA MET A 5 7.85 -11.40 -9.33
C MET A 5 6.87 -10.22 -9.28
N GLN A 6 5.80 -10.26 -10.07
CA GLN A 6 4.75 -9.24 -10.01
C GLN A 6 4.02 -9.22 -8.67
N LYS A 7 3.80 -10.38 -8.05
CA LYS A 7 3.23 -10.45 -6.70
C LYS A 7 4.16 -9.80 -5.66
N ASP A 8 5.46 -10.05 -5.74
CA ASP A 8 6.43 -9.42 -4.84
C ASP A 8 6.47 -7.90 -5.02
N VAL A 9 6.39 -7.42 -6.26
CA VAL A 9 6.25 -5.98 -6.55
C VAL A 9 4.99 -5.39 -5.91
N LEU A 10 3.84 -6.07 -5.99
CA LEU A 10 2.61 -5.59 -5.34
C LEU A 10 2.76 -5.51 -3.81
N ILE A 11 3.43 -6.48 -3.19
CA ILE A 11 3.68 -6.49 -1.74
C ILE A 11 4.56 -5.29 -1.36
N GLU A 12 5.61 -5.02 -2.13
CA GLU A 12 6.50 -3.87 -1.91
C GLU A 12 5.76 -2.55 -2.09
N MET A 13 4.95 -2.42 -3.15
CA MET A 13 4.13 -1.22 -3.38
C MET A 13 3.20 -0.93 -2.20
N VAL A 14 2.59 -1.97 -1.60
CA VAL A 14 1.75 -1.82 -0.41
C VAL A 14 2.56 -1.35 0.80
N ALA A 15 3.77 -1.90 1.00
CA ALA A 15 4.65 -1.50 2.09
C ALA A 15 5.16 -0.05 1.94
N ASP A 16 5.62 0.34 0.75
CA ASP A 16 6.02 1.73 0.43
C ASP A 16 4.86 2.69 0.69
N THR A 17 3.67 2.34 0.20
CA THR A 17 2.49 3.20 0.38
C THR A 17 2.11 3.35 1.85
N GLN A 18 2.19 2.29 2.65
CA GLN A 18 2.00 2.38 4.11
C GLN A 18 2.99 3.34 4.76
N ALA A 19 4.27 3.26 4.38
CA ALA A 19 5.30 4.14 4.90
C ALA A 19 5.05 5.61 4.50
N ILE A 20 4.67 5.85 3.24
CA ILE A 20 4.31 7.19 2.75
C ILE A 20 3.18 7.78 3.59
N ILE A 21 2.13 7.01 3.86
CA ILE A 21 1.01 7.50 4.68
C ILE A 21 1.50 7.81 6.09
N ALA A 22 2.19 6.86 6.74
CA ALA A 22 2.67 7.01 8.11
C ALA A 22 3.57 8.25 8.30
N HIS A 23 4.43 8.54 7.33
CA HIS A 23 5.34 9.69 7.40
C HIS A 23 4.70 11.03 7.01
N ARG A 24 3.50 11.03 6.40
CA ARG A 24 2.88 12.25 5.84
C ARG A 24 1.51 12.57 6.42
N THR A 25 1.00 11.74 7.32
CA THR A 25 -0.18 12.03 8.16
C THR A 25 0.25 12.35 9.58
N GLU A 26 -0.68 12.89 10.38
CA GLU A 26 -0.44 13.01 11.82
C GLU A 26 -0.23 11.62 12.45
N PRO A 27 0.75 11.46 13.35
CA PRO A 27 0.88 10.26 14.15
C PRO A 27 -0.42 10.01 14.92
N ALA A 28 -1.07 8.89 14.64
CA ALA A 28 -2.32 8.50 15.28
C ALA A 28 -2.15 7.14 15.96
N SER A 29 -2.90 6.91 17.03
CA SER A 29 -2.98 5.61 17.71
C SER A 29 -3.71 4.56 16.87
N GLU A 30 -4.53 5.00 15.91
CA GLU A 30 -5.33 4.15 15.04
C GLU A 30 -4.96 4.35 13.57
N LEU A 31 -5.02 3.27 12.80
CA LEU A 31 -4.85 3.31 11.35
C LEU A 31 -6.05 4.04 10.70
N ASN A 32 -5.79 4.88 9.71
CA ASN A 32 -6.85 5.42 8.88
C ASN A 32 -7.42 4.35 7.92
N GLU A 33 -8.53 4.65 7.25
CA GLU A 33 -9.21 3.69 6.38
C GLU A 33 -8.33 3.18 5.23
N ASP A 34 -7.55 4.05 4.60
CA ASP A 34 -6.62 3.66 3.52
C ASP A 34 -5.50 2.73 4.07
N GLN A 35 -5.00 2.98 5.28
CA GLN A 35 -4.05 2.09 5.94
C GLN A 35 -4.68 0.74 6.30
N LYS A 36 -5.92 0.71 6.79
CA LYS A 36 -6.66 -0.54 7.05
C LYS A 36 -6.85 -1.33 5.76
N GLU A 37 -7.22 -0.65 4.67
CA GLU A 37 -7.38 -1.26 3.36
C GLU A 37 -6.06 -1.87 2.84
N LEU A 38 -4.94 -1.16 2.96
CA LEU A 38 -3.62 -1.66 2.58
C LEU A 38 -3.17 -2.85 3.45
N VAL A 39 -3.50 -2.88 4.74
CA VAL A 39 -3.26 -4.07 5.60
C VAL A 39 -4.07 -5.27 5.10
N GLY A 40 -5.35 -5.07 4.78
CA GLY A 40 -6.20 -6.11 4.20
C GLY A 40 -5.64 -6.61 2.86
N LEU A 41 -5.21 -5.69 2.00
CA LEU A 41 -4.59 -6.00 0.72
C LEU A 41 -3.30 -6.80 0.88
N ARG A 42 -2.44 -6.43 1.84
CA ARG A 42 -1.21 -7.19 2.12
C ARG A 42 -1.53 -8.63 2.52
N SER A 43 -2.49 -8.84 3.41
CA SER A 43 -2.95 -10.18 3.82
C SER A 43 -3.51 -10.98 2.64
N TYR A 44 -4.30 -10.34 1.78
CA TYR A 44 -4.84 -10.94 0.57
C TYR A 44 -3.73 -11.36 -0.40
N LEU A 45 -2.74 -10.50 -0.65
CA LEU A 45 -1.59 -10.80 -1.50
C LEU A 45 -0.85 -12.02 -0.97
N TYR A 46 -0.44 -12.03 0.31
CA TYR A 46 0.27 -13.19 0.88
C TYR A 46 -0.54 -14.50 0.78
N GLY A 47 -1.84 -14.45 1.05
CA GLY A 47 -2.71 -15.63 1.06
C GLY A 47 -3.16 -16.13 -0.32
N THR A 48 -2.91 -15.38 -1.39
CA THR A 48 -3.43 -15.70 -2.73
C THR A 48 -2.34 -16.13 -3.69
N SER A 49 -2.58 -17.19 -4.47
CA SER A 49 -1.65 -17.65 -5.49
C SER A 49 -1.52 -16.62 -6.63
N PRO A 50 -0.31 -16.39 -7.20
CA PRO A 50 -0.10 -15.35 -8.23
C PRO A 50 -1.03 -15.45 -9.45
N ASP A 51 -1.40 -16.66 -9.87
CA ASP A 51 -2.29 -16.90 -11.00
C ASP A 51 -3.70 -16.30 -10.83
N LYS A 52 -4.12 -16.13 -9.57
CA LYS A 52 -5.43 -15.58 -9.19
C LYS A 52 -5.43 -14.06 -8.97
N LEU A 53 -4.27 -13.42 -9.08
CA LEU A 53 -4.13 -11.98 -8.89
C LEU A 53 -4.15 -11.26 -10.24
N ASP A 54 -4.76 -10.09 -10.28
CA ASP A 54 -4.65 -9.15 -11.41
C ASP A 54 -3.65 -8.05 -11.06
N PHE A 55 -2.52 -8.03 -11.78
CA PHE A 55 -1.44 -7.09 -11.47
C PHE A 55 -1.87 -5.64 -11.70
N GLN A 56 -2.54 -5.39 -12.82
CA GLN A 56 -2.89 -4.03 -13.23
C GLN A 56 -3.93 -3.45 -12.26
N GLU A 57 -5.00 -4.20 -11.98
CA GLU A 57 -6.05 -3.78 -11.06
C GLU A 57 -5.49 -3.47 -9.66
N LEU A 58 -4.66 -4.38 -9.12
CA LEU A 58 -4.12 -4.23 -7.77
C LEU A 58 -3.07 -3.12 -7.69
N SER A 59 -2.22 -2.95 -8.71
CA SER A 59 -1.24 -1.86 -8.73
C SER A 59 -1.91 -0.50 -8.89
N ASP A 60 -2.94 -0.39 -9.74
CA ASP A 60 -3.74 0.83 -9.88
C ASP A 60 -4.43 1.19 -8.56
N LYS A 61 -4.98 0.20 -7.86
CA LYS A 61 -5.57 0.39 -6.53
C LYS A 61 -4.58 0.96 -5.53
N VAL A 62 -3.37 0.38 -5.44
CA VAL A 62 -2.32 0.88 -4.53
C VAL A 62 -1.87 2.28 -4.92
N ASN A 63 -1.67 2.53 -6.22
CA ASN A 63 -1.27 3.85 -6.73
C ASN A 63 -2.33 4.93 -6.45
N ASN A 64 -3.61 4.61 -6.58
CA ASN A 64 -4.70 5.54 -6.27
C ASN A 64 -4.69 5.94 -4.79
N ILE A 65 -4.39 5.02 -3.89
CA ILE A 65 -4.20 5.33 -2.46
C ILE A 65 -2.95 6.20 -2.29
N ARG A 66 -1.80 5.76 -2.82
CA ARG A 66 -0.52 6.47 -2.71
C ARG A 66 -0.60 7.93 -3.17
N ASN A 67 -1.30 8.18 -4.27
CA ASN A 67 -1.43 9.51 -4.87
C ASN A 67 -2.17 10.52 -3.98
N LYS A 68 -3.00 10.06 -3.03
CA LYS A 68 -3.65 10.95 -2.04
C LYS A 68 -2.65 11.57 -1.07
N TYR A 69 -1.50 10.92 -0.84
CA TYR A 69 -0.56 11.27 0.23
C TYR A 69 0.82 11.71 -0.27
N ILE A 70 1.25 11.30 -1.46
CA ILE A 70 2.63 11.54 -1.93
C ILE A 70 2.99 13.02 -2.07
N SER A 71 2.02 13.91 -2.25
CA SER A 71 2.23 15.36 -2.34
C SER A 71 2.20 16.07 -0.99
N LEU A 72 1.78 15.41 0.09
CA LEU A 72 1.78 16.00 1.44
C LEU A 72 3.21 16.11 1.97
N PRO A 73 3.58 17.16 2.70
CA PRO A 73 4.92 17.23 3.29
C PRO A 73 5.15 16.07 4.27
N VAL A 74 6.42 15.67 4.45
CA VAL A 74 6.80 14.79 5.56
C VAL A 74 6.43 15.48 6.86
N ASN A 75 5.74 14.77 7.74
CA ASN A 75 5.31 15.29 9.03
C ASN A 75 6.55 15.67 9.86
N LYS A 76 6.49 16.83 10.54
CA LYS A 76 7.58 17.37 11.36
C LYS A 76 8.06 16.42 12.45
N HIS A 77 7.21 15.48 12.89
CA HIS A 77 7.57 14.44 13.84
C HIS A 77 8.72 13.53 13.34
N TYR A 78 8.90 13.42 12.01
CA TYR A 78 9.90 12.56 11.37
C TYR A 78 11.03 13.33 10.67
N LEU A 79 11.14 14.64 10.91
CA LEU A 79 12.21 15.50 10.41
C LEU A 79 13.37 15.63 11.39
#